data_AF-W2J2D8-F1
#
_entry.id   AF-W2J2D8-F1
#
_cell.length_a   1.000
_cell.length_b   1.000
_cell.length_c   1.000
_cell.angle_alpha   90.00
_cell.angle_beta   90.00
_cell.angle_gamma   90.00
#
_symmetry.space_group_name_H-M   'P 1'
#
loop_
_entity.id
_entity.type
_entity.pdbx_description
1 polymer ?
#
loop_
_entity_poly.entity_id
_entity_poly.type
_entity_poly.pdbx_seq_one_letter_code
_entity_poly.pdbx_strand_id
1 'polypeptide(L)'
;MKPKDDDEGHLLEEDLPSPSYVERLSIGGEETAITGGDYHVVDILARRRKDREVQYPVLLATYETLWRSKSTLLSTYGPMIQVFEDARRKEDGLSELCRSARLTVANAAVYEEELFF
;
A
#
# COMPACT_ATOMS: atom_id res chain seq x y z
N MET A 1 20.58 -55.39 41.02
CA MET A 1 20.18 -54.20 40.24
C MET A 1 19.79 -54.67 38.85
N LYS A 2 18.51 -54.58 38.50
CA LYS A 2 18.03 -54.76 37.11
C LYS A 2 17.96 -53.38 36.45
N PRO A 3 18.30 -53.24 35.17
CA PRO A 3 18.08 -51.97 34.46
C PRO A 3 16.57 -51.73 34.34
N LYS A 4 16.17 -50.47 34.51
CA LYS A 4 14.83 -49.99 34.20
C LYS A 4 14.73 -49.95 32.68
N ASP A 5 13.77 -50.68 32.13
CA ASP A 5 13.34 -50.53 30.76
C ASP A 5 12.57 -49.19 30.68
N ASP A 6 13.22 -48.14 30.15
CA ASP A 6 12.52 -46.99 29.56
C ASP A 6 12.01 -47.47 28.20
N ASP A 7 10.87 -48.15 28.21
CA ASP A 7 10.08 -48.39 27.01
C ASP A 7 9.30 -47.10 26.74
N GLU A 8 9.97 -46.18 26.05
CA GLU A 8 9.39 -44.95 25.55
C GLU A 8 8.41 -45.33 24.43
N GLY A 9 7.21 -45.71 24.85
CA GLY A 9 6.16 -46.27 24.02
C GLY A 9 5.94 -45.45 22.75
N HIS A 10 5.99 -46.14 21.61
CA HIS A 10 5.77 -45.54 20.31
C HIS A 10 4.38 -44.90 20.28
N LEU A 11 4.30 -43.58 20.06
CA LEU A 11 3.04 -42.84 19.96
C LEU A 11 2.09 -43.55 19.00
N LEU A 12 0.92 -43.92 19.51
CA LEU A 12 -0.11 -44.61 18.73
C LEU A 12 -0.96 -43.56 18.00
N GLU A 13 -1.62 -43.96 16.91
CA GLU A 13 -2.44 -43.05 16.09
C GLU A 13 -3.59 -42.40 16.88
N GLU A 14 -4.01 -43.04 17.97
CA GLU A 14 -5.00 -42.54 18.93
C GLU A 14 -4.51 -41.41 19.84
N ASP A 15 -3.19 -41.22 19.96
CA ASP A 15 -2.58 -40.09 20.67
C ASP A 15 -2.56 -38.80 19.82
N LEU A 16 -2.87 -38.91 18.52
CA LEU A 16 -2.91 -37.75 17.64
C LEU A 16 -4.20 -36.95 17.88
N PRO A 17 -4.13 -35.61 17.90
CA PRO A 17 -5.33 -34.78 17.92
C PRO A 17 -6.20 -35.13 16.71
N SER A 18 -7.52 -35.10 16.90
CA SER A 18 -8.48 -35.41 15.83
C SER A 18 -8.10 -34.64 14.56
N PRO A 19 -7.96 -35.32 13.40
CA PRO A 19 -7.52 -34.67 12.18
C PRO A 19 -8.55 -33.62 11.78
N SER A 20 -8.26 -32.36 12.08
CA SER A 20 -9.03 -31.24 11.53
C SER A 20 -8.50 -30.99 10.12
N TYR A 21 -9.39 -31.17 9.14
CA TYR A 21 -9.07 -30.84 7.75
C TYR A 21 -8.89 -29.32 7.67
N VAL A 22 -7.66 -28.89 7.37
CA VAL A 22 -7.35 -27.49 7.05
C VAL A 22 -7.21 -27.41 5.54
N GLU A 23 -8.18 -26.81 4.88
CA GLU A 23 -8.11 -26.51 3.45
C GLU A 23 -7.01 -25.47 3.22
N ARG A 24 -5.89 -25.91 2.63
CA ARG A 24 -4.79 -25.02 2.25
C ARG A 24 -5.15 -24.38 0.91
N LEU A 25 -5.70 -23.16 0.95
CA LEU A 25 -5.84 -22.32 -0.24
C LEU A 25 -4.45 -21.98 -0.77
N SER A 26 -3.96 -22.75 -1.74
CA SER A 26 -2.76 -22.36 -2.51
C SER A 26 -3.20 -21.37 -3.57
N ILE A 27 -2.85 -20.09 -3.39
CA ILE A 27 -2.98 -19.07 -4.44
C ILE A 27 -2.05 -19.48 -5.59
N GLY A 28 -2.68 -20.02 -6.64
CA GLY A 28 -2.04 -20.29 -7.91
C GLY A 28 -1.60 -18.97 -8.55
N GLY A 29 -0.43 -18.99 -9.19
CA GLY A 29 0.21 -17.82 -9.78
C GLY A 29 -0.53 -17.25 -10.99
N GLU A 30 -1.65 -16.59 -10.74
CA GLU A 30 -2.28 -15.62 -11.62
C GLU A 30 -2.60 -14.39 -10.78
N GLU A 31 -2.06 -13.26 -11.22
CA GLU A 31 -2.17 -11.96 -10.59
C GLU A 31 -3.65 -11.59 -10.47
N THR A 32 -4.28 -11.89 -9.33
CA THR A 32 -5.63 -11.43 -9.02
C THR A 32 -5.57 -9.91 -8.91
N ALA A 33 -5.80 -9.24 -10.03
CA ALA A 33 -6.14 -7.83 -10.06
C ALA A 33 -7.53 -7.71 -9.45
N ILE A 34 -7.57 -7.57 -8.12
CA ILE A 34 -8.82 -7.28 -7.43
C ILE A 34 -9.26 -5.89 -7.88
N THR A 35 -10.15 -5.87 -8.85
CA THR A 35 -10.70 -4.68 -9.47
C THR A 35 -12.03 -4.40 -8.77
N GLY A 36 -12.07 -3.37 -7.92
CA GLY A 36 -13.33 -2.86 -7.36
C GLY A 36 -13.44 -2.75 -5.85
N GLY A 37 -12.38 -3.01 -5.08
CA GLY A 37 -12.35 -2.60 -3.67
C GLY A 37 -12.01 -1.10 -3.56
N ASP A 38 -12.76 -0.34 -2.76
CA ASP A 38 -12.31 0.94 -2.23
C ASP A 38 -11.09 0.68 -1.33
N TYR A 39 -9.92 0.52 -1.95
CA TYR A 39 -8.69 0.28 -1.22
C TYR A 39 -8.25 1.60 -0.60
N HIS A 40 -8.57 1.76 0.68
CA HIS A 40 -8.06 2.86 1.48
C HIS A 40 -6.53 2.80 1.50
N VAL A 41 -5.93 3.83 0.93
CA VAL A 41 -4.48 4.04 0.95
C VAL A 41 -4.09 4.49 2.34
N VAL A 42 -3.17 3.75 2.95
CA VAL A 42 -2.63 4.02 4.28
C VAL A 42 -1.37 4.87 4.17
N ASP A 43 -0.49 4.56 3.23
CA ASP A 43 0.79 5.26 3.10
C ASP A 43 1.39 5.22 1.69
N ILE A 44 2.30 6.15 1.40
CA ILE A 44 3.09 6.22 0.18
C ILE A 44 4.54 5.89 0.51
N LEU A 45 5.04 4.77 0.00
CA LEU A 45 6.31 4.21 0.45
C LEU A 45 7.52 4.74 -0.32
N ALA A 46 7.35 5.04 -1.61
CA ALA A 46 8.44 5.49 -2.47
C ALA A 46 7.94 6.24 -3.71
N ARG A 47 8.85 6.54 -4.64
CA ARG A 47 8.53 7.10 -5.95
C ARG A 47 9.38 6.47 -7.02
N ARG A 48 8.78 6.16 -8.16
CA ARG A 48 9.50 5.83 -9.40
C ARG A 48 8.98 6.63 -10.57
N ARG A 49 9.78 6.66 -11.64
CA ARG A 49 9.34 7.11 -12.96
C ARG A 49 9.40 5.94 -13.92
N LYS A 50 8.28 5.58 -14.52
CA LYS A 50 8.17 4.52 -15.53
C LYS A 50 7.38 5.06 -16.71
N ASP A 51 7.84 4.82 -17.94
CA ASP A 51 7.15 5.25 -19.16
C ASP A 51 6.79 6.75 -19.19
N ARG A 52 7.70 7.59 -18.68
CA ARG A 52 7.54 9.06 -18.46
C ARG A 52 6.51 9.45 -17.40
N GLU A 53 5.74 8.52 -16.87
CA GLU A 53 4.77 8.73 -15.79
C GLU A 53 5.42 8.53 -14.40
N VAL A 54 4.96 9.30 -13.42
CA VAL A 54 5.36 9.12 -12.01
C VAL A 54 4.40 8.12 -11.38
N GLN A 55 4.97 7.10 -10.73
CA GLN A 55 4.22 6.08 -10.02
C GLN A 55 4.70 6.00 -8.57
N TYR A 56 3.75 5.75 -7.68
CA TYR A 56 3.96 5.59 -6.25
C TYR A 56 3.59 4.15 -5.88
N PRO A 57 4.44 3.41 -5.15
CA PRO A 57 4.03 2.22 -4.45
C PRO A 57 3.25 2.65 -3.21
N VAL A 58 2.05 2.12 -3.08
CA VAL A 58 1.08 2.54 -2.09
C VAL A 58 0.74 1.37 -1.19
N LEU A 59 0.82 1.60 0.11
CA LEU A 59 0.40 0.64 1.13
C LEU A 59 -1.11 0.76 1.32
N LEU A 60 -1.82 -0.34 1.16
CA LEU A 60 -3.26 -0.43 1.36
C LEU A 60 -3.60 -0.87 2.79
N ALA A 61 -4.85 -0.66 3.20
CA ALA A 61 -5.37 -1.15 4.48
C ALA A 61 -5.34 -2.69 4.58
N THR A 62 -5.27 -3.40 3.45
CA THR A 62 -5.03 -4.85 3.38
C THR A 62 -3.58 -5.24 3.65
N TYR A 63 -2.70 -4.28 3.93
CA TYR A 63 -1.24 -4.43 4.02
C TYR A 63 -0.56 -4.86 2.71
N GLU A 64 -1.29 -4.85 1.61
CA GLU A 64 -0.75 -5.08 0.27
C GLU A 64 -0.11 -3.80 -0.26
N THR A 65 0.92 -3.95 -1.08
CA THR A 65 1.60 -2.83 -1.75
C THR A 65 1.33 -2.87 -3.25
N LEU A 66 0.77 -1.80 -3.79
CA LEU A 66 0.46 -1.71 -5.23
C LEU A 66 1.05 -0.45 -5.85
N TRP A 67 1.54 -0.58 -7.09
CA TRP A 67 1.94 0.58 -7.88
C TRP A 67 0.72 1.28 -8.45
N ARG A 68 0.67 2.60 -8.24
CA ARG A 68 -0.38 3.47 -8.77
C ARG A 68 0.23 4.69 -9.44
N SER A 69 -0.38 5.10 -10.54
CA SER A 69 0.01 6.33 -11.21
C SER A 69 -0.36 7.54 -10.35
N LYS A 70 0.42 8.63 -10.52
CA LYS A 70 0.11 9.90 -9.91
C LYS A 70 -1.29 10.39 -10.28
N SER A 71 -1.68 10.23 -11.54
CA SER A 71 -2.99 10.63 -12.07
C SER A 71 -4.15 9.98 -11.30
N THR A 72 -4.07 8.67 -11.05
CA THR A 72 -5.09 7.93 -10.30
C THR A 72 -5.15 8.30 -8.82
N LEU A 73 -4.00 8.63 -8.21
CA LEU A 73 -3.95 8.97 -6.78
C LEU A 73 -4.33 10.42 -6.48
N LEU A 74 -4.17 11.34 -7.44
CA LEU A 74 -4.35 12.77 -7.19
C LEU A 74 -5.78 13.16 -6.79
N SER A 75 -6.80 12.43 -7.25
CA SER A 75 -8.20 12.75 -6.95
C SER A 75 -8.52 12.63 -5.46
N THR A 76 -7.97 11.60 -4.81
CA THR A 76 -8.32 11.24 -3.42
C THR A 76 -7.17 11.47 -2.44
N TYR A 77 -5.93 11.24 -2.86
CA TYR A 77 -4.75 11.18 -1.99
C TYR A 77 -3.74 12.30 -2.27
N GLY A 78 -4.17 13.38 -2.93
CA GLY A 78 -3.35 14.55 -3.23
C GLY A 78 -2.57 15.12 -2.03
N PRO A 79 -3.19 15.33 -0.86
CA PRO A 79 -2.49 15.82 0.33
C PRO A 79 -1.38 14.88 0.82
N MET A 80 -1.60 13.56 0.77
CA MET A 80 -0.60 12.56 1.18
C MET A 80 0.60 12.56 0.22
N ILE A 81 0.35 12.66 -1.09
CA ILE A 81 1.43 12.83 -2.08
C ILE A 81 2.22 14.11 -1.80
N GLN A 82 1.54 15.21 -1.47
CA GLN A 82 2.20 16.48 -1.20
C GLN A 82 3.14 16.36 0.00
N VAL A 83 2.68 15.83 1.13
CA VAL A 83 3.50 15.63 2.33
C VAL A 83 4.73 14.76 2.02
N PHE A 84 4.55 13.66 1.28
CA PHE A 84 5.63 12.80 0.85
C PHE A 84 6.67 13.53 -0.04
N GLU A 85 6.20 14.33 -1.01
CA GLU A 85 7.07 15.09 -1.92
C GLU A 85 7.76 16.29 -1.26
N ASP A 86 7.14 16.90 -0.26
CA ASP A 86 7.73 17.94 0.60
C ASP A 86 8.83 17.34 1.49
N ALA A 87 8.57 16.21 2.15
CA ALA A 87 9.54 15.50 2.98
C ALA A 87 10.78 15.08 2.19
N ARG A 88 10.59 14.48 1.01
CA ARG A 88 11.71 14.05 0.16
C ARG A 88 12.55 15.23 -0.34
N ARG A 89 11.92 16.36 -0.68
CA ARG A 89 12.68 17.55 -1.09
C ARG A 89 13.45 18.19 0.04
N LYS A 90 12.90 18.17 1.25
CA LYS A 90 13.61 18.63 2.44
C LYS A 90 14.88 17.80 2.66
N GLU A 91 14.83 16.49 2.43
CA GLU A 91 16.00 15.60 2.43
C GLU A 91 17.00 15.98 1.31
N ASP A 92 16.51 16.33 0.13
CA ASP A 92 17.31 16.85 -0.98
C ASP A 92 17.81 18.31 -0.78
N GLY A 93 17.51 18.96 0.35
CA GLY A 93 17.85 20.36 0.63
C GLY A 93 17.04 21.39 -0.17
N LEU A 94 15.97 20.96 -0.83
CA LEU A 94 15.06 21.77 -1.61
C LEU A 94 13.89 22.28 -0.73
N SER A 95 13.45 23.51 -0.96
CA SER A 95 12.26 24.06 -0.29
C SER A 95 10.99 23.30 -0.66
N GLU A 96 9.99 23.35 0.23
CA GLU A 96 8.64 22.78 0.03
C GLU A 96 7.94 23.33 -1.23
N LEU A 97 6.95 22.60 -1.77
CA LEU A 97 6.30 22.95 -3.04
C LEU A 97 5.21 23.94 -2.68
N CYS A 98 5.63 25.11 -2.19
CA CYS A 98 4.70 26.19 -1.97
C CYS A 98 4.13 26.58 -3.33
N ARG A 99 2.79 26.56 -3.43
CA ARG A 99 2.09 27.31 -4.47
C ARG A 99 2.57 28.75 -4.32
N SER A 100 3.41 29.22 -5.24
CA SER A 100 3.96 30.57 -5.12
C SER A 100 2.82 31.56 -4.94
N ALA A 101 3.00 32.62 -4.15
CA ALA A 101 1.97 33.64 -3.95
C ALA A 101 1.46 34.23 -5.27
N ARG A 102 2.33 34.28 -6.29
CA ARG A 102 2.00 34.69 -7.67
C ARG A 102 1.00 33.74 -8.36
N LEU A 103 1.05 32.44 -8.05
CA LEU A 103 0.14 31.41 -8.57
C LEU A 103 -1.19 31.37 -7.80
N THR A 104 -1.22 31.74 -6.52
CA THR A 104 -2.46 31.83 -5.73
C THR A 104 -3.40 32.90 -6.28
N VAL A 105 -2.86 34.06 -6.65
CA VAL A 105 -3.64 35.16 -7.28
C VAL A 105 -4.17 34.74 -8.65
N ALA A 106 -3.38 34.02 -9.45
CA ALA A 106 -3.81 33.54 -10.77
C ALA A 106 -4.88 32.42 -10.68
N ASN A 107 -4.76 31.50 -9.73
CA ASN A 107 -5.76 30.44 -9.55
C ASN A 107 -7.10 30.98 -9.03
N ALA A 108 -7.10 32.02 -8.19
CA ALA A 108 -8.33 32.66 -7.71
C ALA A 108 -9.15 33.31 -8.85
N ALA A 109 -8.48 33.87 -9.86
CA ALA A 109 -9.14 34.46 -11.01
C ALA A 109 -9.88 33.44 -11.90
N VAL A 110 -9.51 32.15 -11.85
CA VAL A 110 -10.13 31.08 -12.65
C VAL A 110 -11.41 30.54 -12.01
N TYR A 111 -11.53 30.54 -10.68
CA TYR A 111 -12.74 30.06 -9.99
C TYR A 111 -13.91 31.06 -10.04
N GLU A 112 -13.65 32.33 -10.37
CA GLU A 112 -14.70 33.37 -10.53
C GLU A 112 -15.31 33.37 -11.95
N GLU A 113 -14.70 32.69 -12.93
CA GLU A 113 -15.19 32.63 -14.32
C GLU A 113 -16.03 31.38 -14.64
N GLU A 114 -16.18 30.43 -13.71
CA GLU A 114 -17.00 29.22 -13.89
C GLU A 114 -18.37 29.28 -13.20
N LEU A 115 -18.84 30.48 -12.83
CA LEU A 115 -20.18 30.73 -12.29
C LEU A 115 -21.11 31.50 -13.25
N PHE A 116 -20.87 31.43 -14.56
CA PHE A 116 -21.75 31.98 -15.59
C PHE A 116 -21.71 31.16 -16.89
N PHE A 117 -22.37 30.00 -16.94
CA PHE A 117 -22.93 29.43 -18.17
C PHE A 117 -24.21 28.66 -17.87
#